data_AF-A0A8C3XP90-F1
#
_entry.id   AF-A0A8C3XP90-F1
#
_cell.length_a   1.000
_cell.length_b   1.000
_cell.length_c   1.000
_cell.angle_alpha   90.00
_cell.angle_beta   90.00
_cell.angle_gamma   90.00
#
_symmetry.space_group_name_H-M   'P 1'
#
loop_
_entity.id
_entity.type
_entity.pdbx_description
1 polymer ?
#
loop_
_entity_poly.entity_id
_entity_poly.type
_entity_poly.pdbx_seq_one_letter_code
_entity_poly.pdbx_strand_id
1 'polypeptide(L)'
;MVQEAEKYKAEDEVQREKIAAKNALESLAFNMKSTAEDEKLKDKLVPEDKQKILDKCNEVINWLDRNQMAEKEEYEHQQKELQNLCNPIITQLYQGAGGVPGGVPGGVPGGFPGAGGAGGGSSGPTIEEVD
;
A
#
# COMPACT_ATOMS: atom_id res chain seq x y z
N MET A 1 33.69 -18.88 6.63
CA MET A 1 32.76 -18.82 7.76
C MET A 1 32.05 -17.47 7.88
N VAL A 2 32.68 -16.37 8.31
CA VAL A 2 31.97 -15.06 8.44
C VAL A 2 31.50 -14.49 7.10
N GLN A 3 32.37 -14.49 6.08
CA GLN A 3 32.02 -14.02 4.73
C GLN A 3 30.90 -14.84 4.06
N GLU A 4 30.84 -16.15 4.34
CA GLU A 4 29.76 -17.02 3.82
C GLU A 4 28.44 -16.70 4.52
N ALA A 5 28.45 -16.49 5.84
CA ALA A 5 27.26 -16.10 6.59
C ALA A 5 26.69 -14.74 6.13
N GLU A 6 27.56 -13.76 5.85
CA GLU A 6 27.16 -12.46 5.31
C GLU A 6 26.56 -12.58 3.91
N LYS A 7 27.14 -13.43 3.05
CA LYS A 7 26.61 -13.71 1.71
C LYS A 7 25.20 -14.33 1.78
N TYR A 8 25.02 -15.38 2.57
CA TYR A 8 23.70 -16.01 2.72
C TYR A 8 22.65 -15.04 3.27
N LYS A 9 23.02 -14.21 4.26
CA LYS A 9 22.12 -13.18 4.78
C LYS A 9 21.68 -12.17 3.70
N ALA A 10 22.61 -11.76 2.83
CA ALA A 10 22.28 -10.83 1.74
C ALA A 10 21.37 -11.48 0.69
N GLU A 11 21.62 -12.73 0.33
CA GLU A 11 20.78 -13.50 -0.59
C GLU A 11 19.36 -13.70 -0.03
N ASP A 12 19.24 -14.03 1.26
CA ASP A 12 17.96 -14.17 1.96
C ASP A 12 17.16 -12.86 1.97
N GLU A 13 17.82 -11.72 2.17
CA GLU A 13 17.16 -10.41 2.16
C GLU A 13 16.63 -10.08 0.77
N VAL A 14 17.42 -10.30 -0.28
CA VAL A 14 17.00 -10.06 -1.67
C VAL A 14 15.78 -10.91 -2.01
N GLN A 15 15.78 -12.20 -1.65
CA GLN A 15 14.62 -13.07 -1.87
C GLN A 15 13.38 -12.59 -1.09
N ARG A 16 13.57 -12.17 0.17
CA ARG A 16 12.48 -11.64 1.00
C ARG A 16 11.85 -10.39 0.38
N GLU A 17 12.68 -9.45 -0.06
CA GLU A 17 12.20 -8.21 -0.67
C GLU A 17 11.46 -8.48 -1.99
N LYS A 18 11.97 -9.40 -2.81
CA LYS A 18 11.30 -9.83 -4.05
C LYS A 18 9.92 -10.45 -3.78
N ILE A 19 9.83 -11.35 -2.79
CA ILE A 19 8.55 -11.94 -2.38
C ILE A 19 7.59 -10.87 -1.84
N ALA A 20 8.09 -9.93 -1.04
CA ALA A 20 7.29 -8.83 -0.52
C ALA A 20 6.72 -7.94 -1.64
N ALA A 21 7.55 -7.59 -2.64
CA ALA A 21 7.12 -6.80 -3.79
C ALA A 21 6.05 -7.52 -4.62
N LYS A 22 6.23 -8.82 -4.87
CA LYS A 22 5.23 -9.66 -5.55
C LYS A 22 3.90 -9.69 -4.79
N ASN A 23 3.93 -9.98 -3.49
CA ASN A 23 2.74 -10.05 -2.65
C ASN A 23 2.01 -8.70 -2.57
N ALA A 24 2.77 -7.59 -2.55
CA ALA A 24 2.21 -6.25 -2.55
C ALA A 24 1.49 -5.93 -3.87
N LEU A 25 2.06 -6.32 -5.01
CA LEU A 25 1.42 -6.17 -6.33
C LEU A 25 0.15 -7.00 -6.43
N GLU A 26 0.22 -8.27 -6.04
CA GLU A 26 -0.92 -9.19 -6.07
C GLU A 26 -2.07 -8.67 -5.18
N SER A 27 -1.75 -8.30 -3.94
CA SER A 27 -2.72 -7.74 -3.00
C SER A 27 -3.37 -6.47 -3.55
N LEU A 28 -2.58 -5.58 -4.16
CA LEU A 28 -3.11 -4.36 -4.77
C LEU A 28 -4.08 -4.69 -5.91
N ALA A 29 -3.69 -5.57 -6.84
CA ALA A 29 -4.53 -5.95 -7.98
C ALA A 29 -5.87 -6.54 -7.52
N PHE A 30 -5.86 -7.44 -6.54
CA PHE A 30 -7.09 -8.02 -6.00
C PHE A 30 -7.96 -7.00 -5.26
N ASN A 31 -7.36 -6.13 -4.46
CA ASN A 31 -8.10 -5.08 -3.75
C ASN A 31 -8.77 -4.10 -4.73
N MET A 32 -8.06 -3.69 -5.79
CA MET A 32 -8.59 -2.80 -6.82
C MET A 32 -9.71 -3.46 -7.63
N LYS A 33 -9.53 -4.71 -8.03
CA LYS A 33 -10.56 -5.51 -8.70
C LYS A 33 -11.82 -5.63 -7.83
N SER A 34 -11.65 -5.99 -6.56
CA SER A 34 -12.76 -6.11 -5.61
C SER A 34 -13.50 -4.79 -5.41
N THR A 35 -12.77 -3.67 -5.35
CA THR A 35 -13.36 -2.32 -5.25
C THR A 35 -14.19 -1.96 -6.49
N ALA A 36 -13.70 -2.31 -7.68
CA ALA A 36 -14.43 -2.07 -8.94
C ALA A 36 -15.64 -3.00 -9.12
N GLU A 37 -15.61 -4.19 -8.53
CA GLU A 37 -16.71 -5.16 -8.53
C GLU A 37 -17.72 -4.93 -7.40
N ASP A 38 -17.42 -4.09 -6.40
CA ASP A 38 -18.33 -3.81 -5.29
C ASP A 38 -19.62 -3.15 -5.79
N GLU A 39 -20.74 -3.86 -5.60
CA GLU A 39 -22.07 -3.40 -5.98
C GLU A 39 -22.45 -2.08 -5.30
N LYS A 40 -21.91 -1.78 -4.11
CA LYS A 40 -22.15 -0.49 -3.42
C LYS A 40 -21.47 0.70 -4.09
N LEU A 41 -20.47 0.44 -4.94
CA LEU A 41 -19.69 1.46 -5.63
C LEU A 41 -20.02 1.52 -7.13
N LYS A 42 -20.85 0.61 -7.62
CA LYS A 42 -21.22 0.45 -9.03
C LYS A 42 -21.88 1.68 -9.65
N ASP A 43 -22.74 2.36 -8.89
CA ASP A 43 -23.41 3.59 -9.34
C ASP A 43 -22.51 4.84 -9.25
N LYS A 44 -21.38 4.73 -8.55
CA LYS A 44 -20.42 5.82 -8.35
C LYS A 44 -19.22 5.75 -9.29
N LEU A 45 -18.95 4.58 -9.84
CA LEU A 45 -17.92 4.36 -10.86
C LEU A 45 -18.53 4.48 -12.25
N VAL A 46 -17.91 5.29 -13.10
CA VAL A 46 -18.29 5.34 -14.52
C VAL A 46 -18.00 3.95 -15.13
N PRO A 47 -18.92 3.38 -15.95
CA PRO A 47 -18.73 2.04 -16.52
C PRO A 47 -17.41 1.87 -17.28
N GLU A 48 -16.96 2.92 -17.97
CA GLU A 48 -15.68 2.93 -18.68
C GLU A 48 -14.48 2.81 -17.72
N ASP A 49 -14.49 3.58 -16.62
CA ASP A 49 -13.42 3.56 -15.62
C ASP A 49 -13.40 2.23 -14.85
N LYS A 50 -14.59 1.69 -14.56
CA LYS A 50 -14.73 0.33 -14.01
C LYS A 50 -14.06 -0.69 -14.93
N GLN A 51 -14.36 -0.67 -16.22
CA GLN A 51 -13.78 -1.62 -17.17
C GLN A 51 -12.26 -1.47 -17.26
N LYS A 52 -11.74 -0.23 -17.30
CA LYS A 52 -10.29 0.04 -17.29
C LYS A 52 -9.58 -0.56 -16.07
N ILE A 53 -10.15 -0.41 -14.86
CA ILE A 53 -9.59 -1.00 -13.64
C ILE A 53 -9.58 -2.53 -13.76
N LEU A 54 -10.71 -3.14 -14.15
CA LEU A 54 -10.81 -4.59 -14.24
C LEU A 54 -9.83 -5.16 -15.25
N ASP A 55 -9.72 -4.54 -16.42
CA ASP A 55 -8.80 -4.97 -17.48
C ASP A 55 -7.35 -4.88 -17.01
N LYS A 56 -6.93 -3.76 -16.42
CA LYS A 56 -5.54 -3.63 -15.92
C LYS A 56 -5.26 -4.56 -14.74
N CYS A 57 -6.21 -4.77 -13.84
CA CYS A 57 -6.06 -5.75 -12.75
C CYS A 57 -5.89 -7.17 -13.30
N ASN A 58 -6.71 -7.58 -14.27
CA ASN A 58 -6.60 -8.88 -14.89
C ASN A 58 -5.30 -9.03 -15.69
N GLU A 59 -4.85 -7.99 -16.38
CA GLU A 59 -3.55 -7.95 -17.05
C GLU A 59 -2.40 -8.19 -16.06
N VAL A 60 -2.40 -7.46 -14.93
CA VAL A 60 -1.39 -7.59 -13.87
C VAL A 60 -1.42 -8.98 -13.23
N ILE A 61 -2.60 -9.54 -12.94
CA ILE A 61 -2.74 -10.89 -12.39
C ILE A 61 -2.18 -11.93 -13.38
N ASN A 62 -2.57 -11.85 -14.66
CA ASN A 62 -2.03 -12.74 -15.68
C ASN A 62 -0.51 -12.57 -15.86
N TRP A 63 0.01 -11.35 -15.70
CA TRP A 63 1.43 -11.08 -15.73
C TRP A 63 2.13 -11.71 -14.51
N LEU A 64 1.58 -11.58 -13.31
CA LEU A 64 2.09 -12.23 -12.10
C LEU A 64 2.17 -13.75 -12.29
N ASP A 65 1.12 -14.39 -12.81
CA ASP A 65 1.07 -15.84 -13.06
C ASP A 65 2.17 -16.32 -14.01
N ARG A 66 2.51 -15.50 -15.02
CA ARG A 66 3.55 -15.82 -16.00
C ARG A 66 4.96 -15.46 -15.54
N ASN A 67 5.08 -14.51 -14.61
CA ASN A 67 6.35 -13.93 -14.18
C ASN A 67 6.57 -14.15 -12.68
N GLN A 68 6.41 -15.40 -12.22
CA GLN A 68 6.54 -15.79 -10.81
C GLN A 68 7.96 -15.60 -10.24
N MET A 69 8.95 -15.45 -11.12
CA MET A 69 10.38 -15.29 -10.79
C MET A 69 10.95 -13.94 -11.26
N ALA A 70 10.10 -12.95 -11.54
CA ALA A 70 10.53 -11.60 -11.96
C ALA A 70 11.38 -10.92 -10.89
N GLU A 71 12.18 -9.93 -11.27
CA GLU A 71 12.95 -9.13 -10.31
C GLU A 71 12.06 -8.16 -9.53
N LYS A 72 12.56 -7.70 -8.38
CA LYS A 72 11.85 -6.78 -7.49
C LYS A 72 11.39 -5.53 -8.26
N GLU A 73 12.28 -4.97 -9.07
CA GLU A 73 12.05 -3.75 -9.86
C GLU A 73 10.92 -3.95 -10.88
N GLU A 74 10.76 -5.15 -11.42
CA GLU A 74 9.67 -5.47 -12.36
C GLU A 74 8.32 -5.52 -11.64
N TYR A 75 8.27 -6.12 -10.45
CA TYR A 75 7.07 -6.09 -9.60
C TYR A 75 6.70 -4.65 -9.21
N GLU A 76 7.67 -3.83 -8.81
CA GLU A 76 7.45 -2.42 -8.47
C GLU A 76 7.00 -1.58 -9.68
N HIS A 77 7.52 -1.88 -10.88
CA HIS A 77 7.10 -1.22 -12.10
C HIS A 77 5.63 -1.50 -12.41
N GLN A 78 5.23 -2.79 -12.39
CA GLN A 78 3.83 -3.18 -12.58
C GLN A 78 2.91 -2.59 -11.51
N GLN A 79 3.39 -2.49 -10.26
CA GLN A 79 2.65 -1.83 -9.19
C GLN A 79 2.40 -0.35 -9.49
N LYS A 80 3.42 0.38 -9.93
CA LYS A 80 3.30 1.79 -10.30
C LYS A 80 2.34 1.98 -11.48
N GLU A 81 2.40 1.13 -12.50
CA GLU A 81 1.45 1.21 -13.62
C GLU A 81 0.00 1.03 -13.16
N LEU A 82 -0.25 0.03 -12.31
CA LEU A 82 -1.59 -0.19 -11.75
C LEU A 82 -2.04 1.00 -10.90
N GLN A 83 -1.18 1.53 -10.03
CA GLN A 83 -1.49 2.70 -9.20
C GLN A 83 -1.79 3.94 -10.03
N ASN A 84 -1.00 4.21 -11.06
CA ASN A 84 -1.17 5.39 -11.91
C ASN A 84 -2.53 5.40 -12.63
N LEU A 85 -3.05 4.22 -12.98
CA LEU A 85 -4.39 4.07 -13.56
C LEU A 85 -5.48 4.18 -12.49
N CYS A 86 -5.33 3.50 -11.35
CA CYS A 86 -6.37 3.39 -10.34
C CYS A 86 -6.52 4.65 -9.46
N ASN A 87 -5.42 5.32 -9.10
CA ASN A 87 -5.42 6.49 -8.22
C ASN A 87 -6.38 7.62 -8.65
N PRO A 88 -6.38 8.08 -9.91
CA PRO A 88 -7.31 9.14 -10.33
C PRO A 88 -8.78 8.69 -10.23
N ILE A 89 -9.08 7.44 -10.60
CA ILE A 89 -10.43 6.88 -10.58
C ILE A 89 -10.94 6.76 -9.14
N ILE A 90 -10.11 6.26 -8.22
CA ILE A 90 -10.44 6.14 -6.80
C ILE A 90 -10.63 7.51 -6.17
N THR A 91 -9.77 8.48 -6.51
CA THR A 91 -9.91 9.86 -6.02
C THR A 91 -11.26 10.45 -6.43
N GLN A 92 -11.65 10.27 -7.69
CA GLN A 92 -12.96 10.71 -8.20
C GLN A 92 -14.12 9.96 -7.52
N LEU A 93 -13.97 8.66 -7.26
CA LEU A 93 -14.96 7.86 -6.54
C LEU A 93 -15.21 8.38 -5.12
N TYR A 94 -14.15 8.69 -4.36
CA TYR A 94 -14.30 9.26 -3.01
C TYR A 94 -14.86 10.69 -3.02
N GLN A 95 -14.52 11.49 -4.03
CA GLN A 95 -15.09 12.84 -4.19
C GLN A 95 -16.59 12.80 -4.58
N GLY A 96 -17.01 11.84 -5.41
CA GLY A 96 -18.40 11.66 -5.82
C GLY A 96 -19.29 10.95 -4.78
N ALA A 97 -18.69 10.23 -3.83
CA ALA A 97 -19.41 9.44 -2.82
C ALA A 97 -20.07 10.27 -1.70
N GLY A 98 -19.77 11.56 -1.58
CA GLY A 98 -20.36 12.44 -0.58
C GLY A 98 -19.67 13.79 -0.53
N GLY A 99 -20.40 14.85 -0.89
CA GLY A 99 -19.99 16.22 -0.66
C GLY A 99 -19.72 16.47 0.83
N VAL A 100 -18.48 16.85 1.12
CA VAL A 100 -18.16 17.76 2.22
C VAL A 100 -17.72 19.08 1.58
N PRO A 101 -18.39 20.22 1.84
CA PRO A 101 -17.94 21.51 1.37
C PRO A 101 -16.73 21.94 2.20
N GLY A 102 -15.62 22.23 1.51
CA GLY A 102 -14.51 23.00 2.06
C GLY A 102 -13.30 22.17 2.48
N GLY A 103 -12.17 22.41 1.81
CA GLY A 103 -10.88 21.97 2.35
C GLY A 103 -9.72 21.75 1.38
N VAL A 104 -9.53 22.59 0.36
CA VAL A 104 -8.16 22.88 -0.11
C VAL A 104 -8.07 24.40 -0.24
N PRO A 105 -7.03 25.10 0.29
CA PRO A 105 -5.68 24.87 -0.20
C PRO A 105 -4.55 25.10 0.83
N GLY A 106 -3.53 24.22 0.77
CA GLY A 106 -2.17 24.58 1.18
C GLY A 106 -1.81 24.34 2.65
N GLY A 107 -0.62 23.78 2.84
CA GLY A 107 0.06 23.75 4.13
C GLY A 107 0.24 22.34 4.68
N VAL A 108 1.42 21.78 4.42
CA VAL A 108 2.12 20.83 5.29
C VAL A 108 1.84 21.09 6.77
N PRO A 109 1.61 20.03 7.58
CA PRO A 109 2.36 19.95 8.84
C PRO A 109 2.90 18.53 9.05
N GLY A 110 3.78 18.10 8.13
CA GLY A 110 4.84 17.17 8.47
C GLY A 110 5.85 17.90 9.35
N GLY A 111 5.56 17.98 10.64
CA GLY A 111 6.40 18.65 11.63
C GLY A 111 6.12 18.11 13.02
N PHE A 112 6.84 17.04 13.39
CA PHE A 112 7.31 16.74 14.75
C PHE A 112 6.34 16.98 15.93
N PRO A 113 5.74 15.92 16.54
CA PRO A 113 5.28 16.01 17.92
C PRO A 113 6.47 15.70 18.84
N GLY A 114 7.30 16.70 19.10
CA GLY A 114 8.51 16.50 19.90
C GLY A 114 9.10 17.78 20.46
N ALA A 115 8.29 18.63 21.08
CA ALA A 115 8.78 19.68 21.98
C ALA A 115 7.65 20.25 22.86
N GLY A 116 7.87 20.23 24.19
CA GLY A 116 7.04 20.85 25.23
C GLY A 116 6.13 19.84 25.93
N GLY A 117 6.15 19.66 27.24
CA GLY A 117 6.74 20.41 28.34
C GLY A 117 5.89 20.08 29.59
N ALA A 118 6.55 19.74 30.68
CA ALA A 118 6.12 19.76 32.09
C ALA A 118 4.63 19.51 32.46
N GLY A 119 4.41 18.52 33.34
CA GLY A 119 3.36 18.64 34.36
C GLY A 119 2.70 17.36 34.86
N GLY A 120 2.92 17.04 36.14
CA GLY A 120 1.87 16.48 37.01
C GLY A 120 1.81 14.97 37.11
N GLY A 121 2.14 14.44 38.29
CA GLY A 121 2.21 13.01 38.57
C GLY A 121 0.86 12.32 38.76
N SER A 122 0.91 10.98 38.72
CA SER A 122 0.19 10.13 39.67
C SER A 122 0.77 8.71 39.60
N SER A 123 0.85 8.10 40.76
CA SER A 123 1.54 6.87 41.11
C SER A 123 0.99 5.61 40.43
N GLY A 124 1.88 4.65 40.11
CA GLY A 124 1.56 3.27 39.74
C GLY A 124 2.81 2.38 39.87
N PRO A 125 2.70 1.14 40.36
CA PRO A 125 3.73 0.50 41.19
C PRO A 125 4.89 -0.11 40.41
N THR A 126 6.07 -0.10 41.04
CA THR A 126 7.31 -0.75 40.61
C THR A 126 7.16 -2.27 40.70
N ILE A 127 7.33 -2.96 39.58
CA ILE A 127 7.59 -4.40 39.57
C ILE A 127 9.00 -4.61 40.10
N GLU A 128 9.08 -5.13 41.31
CA GLU A 128 10.29 -5.66 41.92
C GLU A 128 10.87 -6.76 41.03
N GLU A 129 12.17 -6.66 40.82
CA GLU A 129 13.00 -7.71 40.30
C GLU A 129 12.86 -8.93 41.21
N VAL A 130 12.54 -10.08 40.60
CA VAL A 130 12.69 -11.39 41.24
C VAL A 130 14.19 -11.68 41.29
N ASP A 131 14.81 -11.36 42.43
CA ASP A 131 15.74 -12.20 43.21
C ASP A 131 15.96 -11.57 44.60
#